data_AF-A0A3B9UE67-F1
#
_entry.id   AF-A0A3B9UE67-F1
#
_cell.length_a   1.000
_cell.length_b   1.000
_cell.length_c   1.000
_cell.angle_alpha   90.00
_cell.angle_beta   90.00
_cell.angle_gamma   90.00
#
_symmetry.space_group_name_H-M   'P 1'
#
loop_
_entity.id
_entity.type
_entity.pdbx_description
1 polymer ?
#
loop_
_entity_poly.entity_id
_entity_poly.type
_entity_poly.pdbx_seq_one_letter_code
_entity_poly.pdbx_strand_id
1 'polypeptide(L)' 'MNGPSWTPEEWADGIRRADRAFLGRALSLVESQLPADAERAAALFTALGATPQGSFRLGITGNPGAGKSTLTEAMGVR' A
#
# COMPACT_ATOMS: atom_id res chain seq x y z
N MET A 1 12.06 -0.89 12.31
CA MET A 1 11.74 -2.28 11.87
C MET A 1 13.02 -3.11 11.77
N ASN A 2 13.14 -4.20 12.55
CA ASN A 2 14.31 -5.11 12.55
C ASN A 2 14.05 -6.34 11.65
N GLY A 3 13.85 -6.11 10.34
CA GLY A 3 13.71 -7.16 9.34
C GLY A 3 14.93 -7.22 8.40
N PRO A 4 14.97 -8.16 7.45
CA PRO A 4 15.97 -8.15 6.38
C PRO A 4 16.03 -6.77 5.72
N SER A 5 17.25 -6.26 5.47
CA SER A 5 17.43 -5.01 4.76
C SER A 5 17.34 -5.26 3.25
N TRP A 6 16.13 -5.31 2.71
CA TRP A 6 15.92 -5.32 1.26
C TRP A 6 16.30 -3.97 0.65
N THR A 7 16.85 -3.99 -0.56
CA THR A 7 16.99 -2.75 -1.33
C THR A 7 15.60 -2.25 -1.75
N PRO A 8 15.44 -0.94 -2.05
CA PRO A 8 14.20 -0.41 -2.61
C PRO A 8 13.71 -1.19 -3.85
N GLU A 9 14.62 -1.68 -4.68
CA GLU A 9 14.35 -2.42 -5.92
C GLU A 9 13.80 -3.82 -5.63
N GLU A 10 14.45 -4.58 -4.74
CA GLU A 10 13.97 -5.91 -4.31
C GLU A 10 12.56 -5.83 -3.74
N TRP A 11 12.30 -4.79 -2.96
CA TRP A 11 11.00 -4.54 -2.37
C TRP A 11 9.95 -4.15 -3.41
N ALA A 12 10.29 -3.22 -4.31
CA ALA A 12 9.43 -2.83 -5.42
C ALA A 12 9.06 -4.03 -6.31
N ASP A 13 10.00 -4.92 -6.58
CA ASP A 13 9.77 -6.14 -7.35
C ASP A 13 8.86 -7.13 -6.62
N GLY A 14 9.01 -7.28 -5.30
CA GLY A 14 8.06 -8.04 -4.47
C GLY A 14 6.63 -7.52 -4.61
N ILE A 15 6.45 -6.20 -4.54
CA ILE A 15 5.14 -5.54 -4.69
C ILE A 15 4.57 -5.77 -6.10
N ARG A 16 5.39 -5.60 -7.15
CA ARG A 16 4.97 -5.83 -8.55
C ARG A 16 4.53 -7.26 -8.82
N ARG A 17 5.13 -8.23 -8.12
CA ARG A 17 4.75 -9.66 -8.17
C ARG A 17 3.52 -9.98 -7.31
N ALA A 18 2.84 -8.97 -6.76
CA ALA A 18 1.70 -9.10 -5.86
C ALA A 18 2.00 -9.93 -4.60
N ASP A 19 3.25 -9.92 -4.13
CA ASP A 19 3.60 -10.57 -2.87
C ASP A 19 3.02 -9.78 -1.69
N ARG A 20 2.06 -10.40 -0.99
CA ARG A 20 1.33 -9.82 0.14
C ARG A 20 2.24 -9.48 1.31
N ALA A 21 3.34 -10.21 1.51
CA ALA A 21 4.29 -9.93 2.58
C ALA A 21 5.06 -8.64 2.31
N PHE A 22 5.57 -8.46 1.09
CA PHE A 22 6.24 -7.22 0.68
C PHE A 22 5.27 -6.03 0.72
N LEU A 23 4.03 -6.20 0.24
CA LEU A 23 3.01 -5.15 0.29
C LEU A 23 2.64 -4.75 1.74
N GLY A 24 2.38 -5.73 2.61
CA GLY A 24 2.04 -5.46 4.00
C GLY A 24 3.16 -4.72 4.74
N ARG A 25 4.42 -5.10 4.50
CA ARG A 25 5.58 -4.38 5.06
C ARG A 25 5.72 -2.96 4.52
N ALA A 26 5.44 -2.76 3.23
CA ALA A 26 5.50 -1.43 2.61
C ALA A 26 4.44 -0.49 3.20
N LEU A 27 3.23 -0.99 3.47
CA LEU A 27 2.19 -0.23 4.16
C LEU A 27 2.67 0.19 5.56
N SER A 28 3.20 -0.75 6.34
CA SER A 28 3.76 -0.42 7.66
C SER A 28 4.94 0.56 7.60
N LEU A 29 5.78 0.49 6.55
CA LEU A 29 6.87 1.46 6.34
C LEU A 29 6.31 2.87 6.12
N VAL A 30 5.30 3.00 5.27
CA VAL A 30 4.68 4.29 4.92
C VAL A 30 3.86 4.88 6.09
N GLU A 31 3.29 4.03 6.93
CA GLU A 31 2.55 4.45 8.13
C GLU A 31 3.47 4.77 9.33
N SER A 32 4.76 4.42 9.25
CA SER A 32 5.73 4.66 10.32
C SER A 32 5.95 6.15 10.56
N GLN A 33 5.97 6.54 11.83
CA GLN A 33 6.30 7.92 12.26
C GLN A 33 7.81 8.09 12.58
N LEU A 34 8.62 7.06 12.39
CA LEU A 34 10.07 7.13 12.62
C LEU A 34 10.74 7.92 11.47
N PRO A 35 11.55 8.95 11.75
CA PRO A 35 12.20 9.74 10.71
C PRO A 35 13.04 8.91 9.71
N ALA A 36 13.73 7.88 10.21
CA ALA A 36 14.53 6.98 9.39
C ALA A 36 13.69 6.13 8.41
N ASP A 37 12.43 5.84 8.74
CA ASP A 37 11.54 5.10 7.84
C ASP A 37 10.98 5.99 6.72
N ALA A 38 10.87 7.31 6.96
CA ALA A 38 10.43 8.26 5.93
C ALA A 38 11.39 8.30 4.72
N GLU A 39 12.70 8.32 4.97
CA GLU A 39 13.72 8.27 3.90
C GLU A 39 13.64 6.96 3.12
N ARG A 40 13.46 5.84 3.82
CA ARG A 40 13.30 4.51 3.20
C ARG A 40 12.02 4.42 2.38
N ALA A 41 10.92 5.00 2.85
CA ALA A 41 9.65 5.06 2.13
C ALA A 41 9.79 5.88 0.83
N ALA A 42 10.47 7.02 0.89
CA ALA A 42 10.73 7.85 -0.29
C ALA A 42 11.58 7.11 -1.35
N ALA A 43 12.61 6.37 -0.91
CA ALA A 43 13.40 5.52 -1.79
C ALA A 43 12.55 4.41 -2.44
N LEU A 44 11.66 3.76 -1.67
CA LEU A 44 10.73 2.77 -2.19
C LEU A 44 9.76 3.36 -3.22
N PHE A 45 9.17 4.53 -2.97
CA PHE A 45 8.31 5.21 -3.95
C PHE A 45 9.06 5.54 -5.25
N THR A 46 10.32 5.95 -5.13
CA THR A 46 11.20 6.21 -6.28
C THR A 46 11.43 4.93 -7.09
N ALA A 47 11.73 3.81 -6.41
CA ALA A 47 11.93 2.51 -7.05
C ALA A 47 10.64 1.94 -7.68
N LEU A 48 9.47 2.19 -7.08
CA LEU A 48 8.17 1.80 -7.64
C LEU A 48 7.86 2.54 -8.94
N GLY A 49 8.25 3.82 -9.04
CA GLY A 49 8.02 4.67 -10.20
C GLY A 49 6.56 5.11 -10.33
N ALA A 50 6.14 5.44 -11.56
CA ALA A 50 4.78 5.88 -11.83
C ALA A 50 3.76 4.75 -11.57
N THR A 51 2.55 5.14 -11.13
CA THR A 51 1.46 4.17 -10.92
C THR A 51 1.13 3.43 -12.22
N PRO A 52 0.92 2.10 -12.20
CA PRO A 52 0.44 1.36 -13.35
C PRO A 52 -0.84 1.98 -13.92
N GLN A 53 -0.97 2.04 -15.24
CA GLN A 53 -2.25 2.40 -15.87
C GLN A 53 -3.29 1.31 -15.56
N GLY A 54 -4.54 1.70 -15.28
CA GLY A 54 -5.66 0.76 -15.11
C GLY A 54 -6.28 0.64 -13.71
N SER A 55 -5.90 1.47 -12.72
CA SER A 55 -6.59 1.51 -11.43
C SER A 55 -7.79 2.46 -11.43
N PHE A 56 -8.95 2.03 -10.92
CA PHE A 56 -10.09 2.91 -10.62
C PHE A 56 -10.05 3.33 -9.14
N ARG A 57 -10.17 4.64 -8.85
CA ARG A 57 -10.14 5.19 -7.48
C ARG A 57 -11.50 5.81 -7.17
N LEU A 58 -12.25 5.22 -6.23
CA LEU A 58 -13.58 5.64 -5.82
C LEU A 58 -13.59 6.01 -4.32
N GLY A 59 -13.96 7.25 -4.00
CA GLY A 59 -14.20 7.67 -2.62
C GLY A 59 -15.63 7.34 -2.19
N ILE A 60 -15.79 6.73 -1.02
CA ILE A 60 -17.11 6.40 -0.44
C ILE A 60 -17.22 7.05 0.93
N THR A 61 -18.27 7.83 1.14
CA THR A 61 -18.53 8.57 2.39
C THR A 61 -19.99 8.46 2.80
N GLY A 62 -20.32 8.88 4.02
CA GLY A 62 -21.65 8.78 4.62
C GLY A 62 -21.58 8.69 6.15
N ASN A 63 -22.65 9.09 6.83
CA ASN A 63 -22.74 9.06 8.30
C ASN A 63 -22.52 7.64 8.89
N PRO A 64 -22.17 7.53 10.19
CA PRO A 64 -22.21 6.24 10.88
C PRO A 64 -23.59 5.58 10.71
N GLY A 65 -23.64 4.30 10.32
CA GLY A 65 -24.89 3.57 10.09
C GLY A 65 -25.46 3.62 8.66
N ALA A 66 -24.97 4.43 7.73
CA ALA A 66 -25.45 4.47 6.32
C ALA A 66 -25.23 3.19 5.49
N GLY A 67 -24.66 2.11 6.05
CA GLY A 67 -24.40 0.87 5.31
C GLY A 67 -23.17 0.90 4.39
N LYS A 68 -22.23 1.84 4.60
CA LYS A 68 -21.00 1.97 3.77
C LYS A 68 -20.20 0.66 3.67
N SER A 69 -19.97 -0.03 4.79
CA SER A 69 -19.22 -1.29 4.81
C SER A 69 -19.94 -2.40 4.04
N THR A 70 -21.26 -2.51 4.20
CA THR A 70 -22.10 -3.45 3.46
C THR A 70 -22.03 -3.20 1.96
N LEU A 71 -22.06 -1.93 1.54
CA LEU A 71 -21.91 -1.55 0.15
C LEU A 71 -20.53 -1.92 -0.41
N THR A 72 -19.44 -1.60 0.31
CA THR A 72 -18.08 -1.93 -0.15
C THR A 72 -17.84 -3.42 -0.25
N GLU A 73 -18.38 -4.19 0.69
CA GLU A 73 -18.30 -5.66 0.65
C GLU A 73 -19.07 -6.19 -0.55
N ALA A 74 -20.33 -5.80 -0.74
CA ALA A 74 -21.17 -6.23 -1.85
C ALA A 74 -20.60 -5.87 -3.23
N MET A 75 -19.88 -4.75 -3.36
CA MET A 75 -19.17 -4.39 -4.60
C MET A 75 -17.90 -5.21 -4.84
N GLY A 76 -17.27 -5.74 -3.79
CA GLY A 76 -16.00 -6.47 -3.87
C GLY A 76 -16.11 -7.98 -4.16
N VAL A 77 -17.30 -8.57 -4.09
CA VAL A 77 -17.56 -10.02 -4.33
C VAL A 77 -17.96 -10.38 -5.76
N ARG A 78 -17.52 -9.62 -6.76
CA ARG A 78 -17.68 -10.00 -8.17
C ARG A 78 -16.34 -10.29 -8.84
#